data_AF-A0A7G2S053-F1
#
_entry.id   AF-A0A7G2S053-F1
#
_cell.length_a   1.000
_cell.length_b   1.000
_cell.length_c   1.000
_cell.angle_alpha   90.00
_cell.angle_beta   90.00
_cell.angle_gamma   90.00
#
_symmetry.space_group_name_H-M   'P 1'
#
loop_
_entity.id
_entity.type
_entity.pdbx_description
1 polymer ?
#
loop_
_entity_poly.entity_id
_entity_poly.type
_entity_poly.pdbx_seq_one_letter_code
_entity_poly.pdbx_strand_id
1 'polypeptide(L)'
;MNQSTFTSVWDAIEDDPAEREDLKARSDAIIRLKAHIAAKGWDAETAAAELQVNLFLVECLLKGRIGQLDRQSLAAMQRAAGIRR
;
A
#
# COMPACT_ATOMS: atom_id res chain seq x y z
N MET A 1 -22.83 -3.60 -14.57
CA MET A 1 -22.23 -3.78 -13.23
C MET A 1 -21.18 -4.88 -13.33
N ASN A 2 -19.90 -4.62 -13.05
CA ASN A 2 -18.89 -5.70 -12.93
C ASN A 2 -17.64 -5.19 -12.19
N GLN A 3 -17.81 -4.70 -10.96
CA GLN A 3 -16.67 -4.34 -10.13
C GLN A 3 -16.33 -5.54 -9.25
N SER A 4 -15.49 -6.41 -9.83
CA SER A 4 -14.98 -7.65 -9.27
C SER A 4 -14.62 -7.52 -7.78
N THR A 5 -15.43 -8.18 -6.95
CA THR A 5 -15.24 -8.33 -5.51
C THR A 5 -14.36 -9.55 -5.26
N PHE A 6 -13.06 -9.32 -5.14
CA PHE A 6 -12.03 -10.31 -4.78
C PHE A 6 -10.82 -9.47 -4.34
N THR A 7 -10.05 -9.72 -3.28
CA THR A 7 -9.90 -10.85 -2.36
C THR A 7 -8.98 -10.29 -1.28
N SER A 8 -9.48 -9.87 -0.11
CA SER A 8 -8.56 -9.63 1.02
C SER A 8 -8.35 -10.97 1.72
N VAL A 9 -7.28 -11.65 1.33
CA VAL A 9 -6.83 -12.95 1.82
C VAL A 9 -5.38 -12.74 2.23
N TRP A 10 -5.14 -12.65 3.53
CA TRP A 10 -4.02 -13.39 4.10
C TRP A 10 -4.38 -14.88 4.28
N ASP A 11 -5.56 -15.30 3.80
CA ASP A 11 -6.28 -16.52 4.19
C ASP A 11 -5.79 -17.81 3.50
N ALA A 12 -4.91 -17.72 2.50
CA ALA A 12 -4.37 -18.87 1.78
C ALA A 12 -2.83 -18.86 1.80
N ILE A 13 -2.25 -19.45 2.84
CA ILE A 13 -1.13 -20.41 2.73
C ILE A 13 0.11 -19.93 1.95
N GLU A 14 1.22 -19.61 2.61
CA GLU A 14 2.53 -19.80 1.96
C GLU A 14 3.63 -20.14 3.00
N ASP A 15 4.34 -21.24 2.74
CA ASP A 15 5.23 -21.97 3.66
C ASP A 15 6.66 -21.37 3.72
N ASP A 16 6.91 -20.26 3.01
CA ASP A 16 8.26 -19.75 2.78
C ASP A 16 8.60 -18.55 3.71
N PRO A 17 9.68 -18.62 4.52
CA PRO A 17 10.03 -17.57 5.46
C PRO A 17 10.39 -16.24 4.78
N ALA A 18 10.93 -16.27 3.56
CA ALA A 18 11.29 -15.07 2.80
C ALA A 18 10.05 -14.27 2.36
N GLU A 19 9.01 -14.96 1.91
CA GLU A 19 7.71 -14.39 1.55
C GLU A 19 7.05 -13.76 2.79
N ARG A 20 7.15 -14.40 3.96
CA ARG A 20 6.60 -13.87 5.22
C ARG A 20 7.25 -12.54 5.64
N GLU A 21 8.57 -12.42 5.52
CA GLU A 21 9.28 -11.17 5.81
C GLU A 21 8.92 -10.07 4.83
N ASP A 22 8.78 -10.42 3.56
CA ASP A 22 8.34 -9.50 2.51
C ASP A 22 6.94 -8.94 2.78
N LEU A 23 6.01 -9.84 3.08
CA LEU A 23 4.63 -9.55 3.42
C LEU A 23 4.50 -8.68 4.70
N LYS A 24 5.31 -8.95 5.73
CA LYS A 24 5.43 -8.06 6.90
C LYS A 24 5.94 -6.68 6.53
N ALA A 25 7.00 -6.59 5.73
CA ALA A 25 7.58 -5.32 5.31
C ALA A 25 6.59 -4.48 4.49
N ARG A 26 5.82 -5.11 3.59
CA ARG A 26 4.78 -4.44 2.81
C ARG A 26 3.62 -3.96 3.70
N SER A 27 3.21 -4.78 4.67
CA SER A 27 2.15 -4.42 5.62
C SER A 27 2.52 -3.19 6.45
N ASP A 28 3.72 -3.18 7.03
CA ASP A 28 4.23 -2.04 7.80
C ASP A 28 4.29 -0.77 6.95
N ALA A 29 4.76 -0.89 5.71
CA ALA A 29 4.83 0.23 4.78
C ALA A 29 3.45 0.82 4.48
N ILE A 30 2.44 -0.02 4.26
CA ILE A 30 1.06 0.42 4.02
C ILE A 30 0.49 1.11 5.26
N ILE A 31 0.71 0.56 6.45
CA ILE A 31 0.22 1.17 7.70
C ILE A 31 0.82 2.57 7.88
N ARG A 32 2.13 2.70 7.71
CA ARG A 32 2.84 4.00 7.80
C ARG A 32 2.33 5.00 6.77
N LEU A 33 2.15 4.59 5.52
CA LEU A 33 1.65 5.46 4.46
C LEU A 33 0.20 5.89 4.72
N LYS A 34 -0.68 4.97 5.12
CA LYS A 34 -2.06 5.30 5.50
C LYS A 34 -2.10 6.29 6.66
N ALA A 35 -1.28 6.06 7.69
CA ALA A 35 -1.19 6.98 8.83
C ALA A 35 -0.71 8.37 8.41
N HIS A 36 0.27 8.45 7.49
CA HIS A 36 0.75 9.72 6.97
C HIS A 36 -0.32 10.47 6.18
N ILE A 37 -1.00 9.79 5.25
CA ILE A 37 -2.11 10.34 4.46
C ILE A 37 -3.21 10.86 5.40
N ALA A 38 -3.60 10.07 6.40
CA ALA A 38 -4.61 10.44 7.38
C ALA A 38 -4.17 11.63 8.26
N ALA A 39 -2.92 11.65 8.71
CA ALA A 39 -2.37 12.75 9.52
C ALA A 39 -2.30 14.08 8.74
N LYS A 40 -2.10 14.01 7.43
CA LYS A 40 -2.13 15.17 6.53
C LYS A 40 -3.54 15.56 6.10
N GLY A 41 -4.54 14.70 6.33
CA GLY A 41 -5.91 14.90 5.86
C GLY A 41 -6.03 14.83 4.33
N TRP A 42 -5.12 14.12 3.66
CA TRP A 42 -5.12 14.01 2.20
C TRP A 42 -6.20 13.04 1.72
N ASP A 43 -6.94 13.44 0.70
CA ASP A 43 -7.76 12.56 -0.11
C ASP A 43 -6.89 11.76 -1.10
N ALA A 44 -7.51 10.82 -1.83
CA ALA A 44 -6.76 9.94 -2.73
C ALA A 44 -6.07 10.68 -3.90
N GLU A 45 -6.66 11.76 -4.41
CA GLU A 45 -6.11 12.55 -5.52
C GLU A 45 -4.95 13.41 -5.02
N THR A 46 -5.12 14.08 -3.88
CA THR A 46 -4.05 14.86 -3.25
C THR A 46 -2.88 13.95 -2.89
N ALA A 47 -3.13 12.80 -2.26
CA ALA A 47 -2.09 11.85 -1.94
C ALA A 47 -1.40 11.29 -3.20
N ALA A 48 -2.11 11.11 -4.31
CA ALA A 48 -1.50 10.67 -5.56
C ALA A 48 -0.52 11.71 -6.12
N ALA A 49 -0.92 12.98 -6.10
CA ALA A 49 -0.08 14.09 -6.53
C ALA A 49 1.16 14.26 -5.63
N GLU A 50 0.96 14.27 -4.30
CA GLU A 50 2.02 14.46 -3.30
C GLU A 50 3.00 13.29 -3.28
N LEU A 51 2.49 12.05 -3.39
CA LEU A 51 3.33 10.85 -3.43
C LEU A 51 3.90 10.58 -4.83
N GLN A 52 3.55 11.41 -5.83
CA GLN A 52 3.95 11.25 -7.24
C GLN A 52 3.64 9.87 -7.81
N VAL A 53 2.50 9.31 -7.45
CA VAL A 53 2.04 7.99 -7.88
C VAL A 53 0.68 8.09 -8.56
N ASN A 54 0.27 7.01 -9.23
CA ASN A 54 -1.06 6.95 -9.84
C ASN A 54 -2.16 6.90 -8.76
N LEU A 55 -3.26 7.60 -9.00
CA LEU A 55 -4.49 7.55 -8.17
C LEU A 55 -4.94 6.10 -7.90
N PHE A 56 -4.87 5.23 -8.91
CA PHE A 56 -5.19 3.81 -8.78
C PHE A 56 -4.35 3.12 -7.69
N LEU A 57 -3.06 3.45 -7.58
CA LEU A 57 -2.19 2.88 -6.56
C LEU A 57 -2.52 3.39 -5.16
N VAL A 58 -2.89 4.67 -5.02
CA VAL A 58 -3.35 5.24 -3.75
C VAL A 58 -4.67 4.60 -3.33
N GLU A 59 -5.61 4.41 -4.25
CA GLU A 59 -6.84 3.69 -3.95
C GLU A 59 -6.57 2.25 -3.53
N CYS A 60 -5.64 1.56 -4.18
CA CYS A 60 -5.21 0.22 -3.77
C CYS A 60 -4.60 0.23 -2.36
N LEU A 61 -3.77 1.24 -2.06
CA LEU A 61 -3.18 1.45 -0.74
C LEU A 61 -4.26 1.67 0.31
N LEU A 62 -5.18 2.62 0.11
CA LEU A 62 -6.29 2.92 1.02
C LEU A 62 -7.20 1.71 1.24
N LYS A 63 -7.50 0.95 0.18
CA LYS A 63 -8.26 -0.31 0.24
C LYS A 63 -7.48 -1.48 0.86
N GLY A 64 -6.18 -1.33 1.12
CA GLY A 64 -5.34 -2.36 1.75
C GLY A 64 -4.97 -3.52 0.83
N ARG A 65 -4.92 -3.31 -0.48
CA ARG A 65 -4.62 -4.36 -1.48
C ARG A 65 -3.11 -4.63 -1.57
N ILE A 66 -2.57 -5.37 -0.61
CA ILE A 66 -1.15 -5.77 -0.58
C ILE A 66 -0.72 -6.51 -1.84
N GLY A 67 -1.58 -7.37 -2.40
CA GLY A 67 -1.26 -8.12 -3.62
C GLY A 67 -1.14 -7.27 -4.90
N GLN A 68 -1.63 -6.02 -4.89
CA GLN A 68 -1.47 -5.09 -6.02
C GLN A 68 -0.34 -4.07 -5.78
N LEU A 69 0.30 -4.12 -4.61
CA LEU A 69 1.34 -3.20 -4.21
C LEU A 69 2.65 -3.95 -4.06
N ASP A 70 3.54 -3.70 -5.02
CA ASP A 70 4.87 -4.26 -4.97
C ASP A 70 5.74 -3.53 -3.92
N ARG A 71 6.73 -4.23 -3.38
CA ARG A 71 7.67 -3.66 -2.41
C ARG A 71 8.36 -2.41 -2.97
N GLN A 72 8.70 -2.41 -4.25
CA GLN A 72 9.34 -1.26 -4.90
C GLN A 72 8.41 -0.04 -4.94
N SER A 73 7.14 -0.23 -5.28
CA SER A 73 6.13 0.84 -5.32
C SER A 73 5.89 1.44 -3.92
N LEU A 74 5.80 0.59 -2.90
CA LEU A 74 5.66 1.04 -1.51
C LEU A 74 6.89 1.83 -1.04
N ALA A 75 8.09 1.38 -1.37
CA ALA A 75 9.32 2.10 -1.05
C ALA A 75 9.40 3.45 -1.77
N ALA A 76 8.95 3.54 -3.03
CA ALA A 76 8.88 4.80 -3.77
C ALA A 76 7.90 5.79 -3.10
N MET A 77 6.71 5.32 -2.73
CA MET A 77 5.73 6.13 -1.99
C MET A 77 6.26 6.61 -0.64
N GLN A 78 6.94 5.75 0.12
CA GLN A 78 7.53 6.13 1.41
C GLN A 78 8.61 7.20 1.23
N ARG A 79 9.43 7.09 0.18
CA ARG A 79 10.43 8.12 -0.15
C ARG A 79 9.77 9.45 -0.52
N ALA A 80 8.72 9.44 -1.33
CA ALA A 80 7.97 10.65 -1.69
C ALA A 80 7.29 11.27 -0.46
N ALA A 81 6.73 10.46 0.43
CA ALA A 81 6.14 10.89 1.70
C ALA A 81 7.17 11.40 2.73
N GLY A 82 8.47 11.25 2.47
CA GLY A 82 9.53 11.54 3.44
C GLY A 82 9.53 10.59 4.66
N ILE A 83 8.85 9.45 4.57
CA ILE A 83 8.80 8.44 5.64
C ILE A 83 10.08 7.62 5.55
N ARG A 84 11.05 7.94 6.41
CA ARG A 84 12.27 7.14 6.55
C ARG A 84 12.02 5.94 7.47
N ARG A 85 12.61 4.79 7.12
CA ARG A 85 12.51 3.56 7.91
C ARG A 85 13.11 3.76 9.29
#